data_AF-A0A9P8BFC8-F1
#
_entry.id   AF-A0A9P8BFC8-F1
#
_cell.length_a   1.000
_cell.length_b   1.000
_cell.length_c   1.000
_cell.angle_alpha   90.00
_cell.angle_beta   90.00
_cell.angle_gamma   90.00
#
_symmetry.space_group_name_H-M   'P 1'
#
loop_
_entity.id
_entity.type
_entity.pdbx_description
1 polymer ?
#
loop_
_entity_poly.entity_id
_entity_poly.type
_entity_poly.pdbx_seq_one_letter_code
_entity_poly.pdbx_strand_id
1 'polypeptide(L)'
;MDWMWIVYDITDLRSFQDVRLWHNIILQHRPAAREKIRLIGNKIDLYDRRVVQTQQGRDLARELGIPEFFKTSAKTYEGVLELAGMQLAPVELYKNKK
;
A
#
# COMPACT_ATOMS: atom_id res chain seq x y z
N MET A 1 6.97 -16.33 0.17
CA MET A 1 7.38 -15.60 1.39
C MET A 1 6.75 -14.24 1.29
N ASP A 2 5.84 -13.94 2.21
CA ASP A 2 4.70 -13.08 1.92
C ASP A 2 4.99 -11.62 2.32
N TRP A 3 4.49 -10.67 1.53
CA TRP A 3 4.58 -9.24 1.83
C TRP A 3 3.71 -8.89 3.03
N MET A 4 4.17 -7.94 3.84
CA MET A 4 3.34 -7.33 4.90
C MET A 4 2.94 -5.93 4.48
N TRP A 5 1.66 -5.63 4.66
CA TRP A 5 1.04 -4.40 4.22
C TRP A 5 0.66 -3.57 5.45
N ILE A 6 1.14 -2.33 5.51
CA ILE A 6 0.63 -1.33 6.43
C ILE A 6 -0.26 -0.41 5.61
N VAL A 7 -1.55 -0.41 5.91
CA VAL A 7 -2.56 0.33 5.14
C VAL A 7 -3.11 1.46 6.01
N TYR A 8 -3.13 2.67 5.47
CA TYR A 8 -3.85 3.81 6.07
C TYR A 8 -4.92 4.32 5.11
N ASP A 9 -5.90 5.04 5.66
CA ASP A 9 -6.97 5.69 4.90
C ASP A 9 -6.58 7.15 4.63
N ILE A 10 -6.58 7.58 3.38
CA ILE A 10 -6.22 8.97 3.02
C ILE A 10 -7.20 10.03 3.59
N THR A 11 -8.36 9.60 4.08
CA THR A 11 -9.41 10.44 4.68
C THR A 11 -9.39 10.42 6.21
N ASP A 12 -8.50 9.64 6.85
CA ASP A 12 -8.35 9.56 8.31
C ASP A 12 -6.90 9.79 8.74
N LEU A 13 -6.63 10.99 9.26
CA LEU A 13 -5.30 11.38 9.74
C LEU A 13 -4.79 10.47 10.88
N ARG A 14 -5.68 9.95 11.74
CA ARG A 14 -5.27 9.07 12.84
C ARG A 14 -4.73 7.76 12.31
N SER A 15 -5.38 7.18 11.29
CA SER A 15 -4.89 5.97 10.64
C SER A 15 -3.48 6.14 10.05
N PHE A 16 -3.16 7.35 9.56
CA PHE A 16 -1.83 7.69 9.08
C PHE A 16 -0.80 7.86 10.21
N GLN A 17 -1.22 8.42 11.34
CA GLN A 17 -0.37 8.54 12.54
C GLN A 17 0.00 7.17 13.11
N ASP A 18 -0.93 6.21 13.08
CA ASP A 18 -0.75 4.85 13.60
C ASP A 18 0.24 4.01 12.77
N VAL A 19 0.60 4.43 11.54
CA VAL A 19 1.57 3.71 10.68
C VAL A 19 2.90 3.47 11.41
N ARG A 20 3.39 4.46 12.18
CA ARG A 20 4.66 4.32 12.93
C ARG A 20 4.56 3.26 14.02
N LEU A 21 3.42 3.20 14.71
CA LEU A 21 3.15 2.18 15.71
C LEU A 21 3.16 0.78 15.07
N TRP A 22 2.42 0.59 13.99
CA TRP A 22 2.33 -0.70 13.30
C TRP A 22 3.66 -1.16 12.71
N HIS A 23 4.42 -0.23 12.13
CA HIS A 23 5.77 -0.49 11.64
C HIS A 23 6.68 -1.00 12.76
N ASN A 24 6.67 -0.34 13.93
CA ASN A 24 7.47 -0.76 15.07
C ASN A 24 7.04 -2.12 15.62
N ILE A 25 5.74 -2.39 15.72
CA ILE A 25 5.22 -3.69 16.15
C ILE A 25 5.69 -4.81 15.22
N ILE A 26 5.66 -4.58 13.90
CA ILE A 26 6.14 -5.54 12.91
C ILE A 26 7.64 -5.81 13.11
N LEU A 27 8.47 -4.77 13.20
CA LEU A 27 9.92 -4.94 13.33
C LEU A 27 10.32 -5.56 14.67
N GLN A 28 9.57 -5.31 15.74
CA GLN A 28 9.79 -5.92 17.05
C GLN A 28 9.60 -7.45 17.01
N HIS A 29 8.58 -7.94 16.29
CA HIS A 29 8.26 -9.37 16.25
C HIS A 29 8.88 -10.09 15.03
N ARG A 30 9.22 -9.35 13.97
CA ARG A 30 9.80 -9.85 12.71
C ARG A 30 10.86 -8.91 12.15
N PRO A 31 12.03 -8.77 12.80
CA PRO A 31 13.09 -7.85 12.35
C PRO A 31 13.53 -8.09 10.90
N ALA A 32 13.57 -9.36 10.47
CA ALA A 32 13.93 -9.77 9.11
C ALA A 32 12.93 -9.32 8.02
N ALA A 33 11.81 -8.71 8.41
CA ALA A 33 10.79 -8.28 7.48
C ALA A 33 10.91 -6.81 7.04
N ARG A 34 11.93 -6.09 7.50
CA ARG A 34 12.17 -4.69 7.13
C ARG A 34 12.06 -4.43 5.61
N GLU A 35 12.70 -5.29 4.82
CA GLU A 35 12.71 -5.21 3.36
C GLU A 35 11.44 -5.80 2.69
N LYS A 36 10.42 -6.18 3.48
CA LYS A 36 9.19 -6.86 3.02
C LYS A 36 7.92 -6.15 3.50
N ILE A 37 8.04 -4.91 3.94
CA ILE A 37 6.91 -4.05 4.28
C ILE A 37 6.58 -3.20 3.07
N ARG A 38 5.29 -3.05 2.77
CA ARG A 38 4.74 -2.08 1.83
C ARG A 38 3.85 -1.12 2.60
N LEU A 39 3.97 0.17 2.32
CA LEU A 39 3.05 1.20 2.84
C LEU A 39 1.97 1.49 1.80
N ILE A 40 0.70 1.52 2.20
CA ILE A 40 -0.42 1.70 1.29
C ILE A 40 -1.34 2.82 1.78
N GLY A 41 -1.50 3.86 0.96
CA GLY A 41 -2.56 4.85 1.13
C GLY A 41 -3.82 4.41 0.39
N ASN A 42 -4.82 3.94 1.13
CA ASN A 42 -6.07 3.40 0.59
C ASN A 42 -7.18 4.47 0.51
N LYS A 43 -8.26 4.14 -0.20
CA LYS A 43 -9.44 4.98 -0.47
C LYS A 43 -9.15 6.20 -1.35
N ILE A 44 -8.24 6.06 -2.32
CA ILE A 44 -7.88 7.16 -3.23
C ILE A 44 -9.03 7.67 -4.10
N ASP A 45 -10.11 6.89 -4.22
CA ASP A 45 -11.37 7.29 -4.85
C ASP A 45 -12.07 8.43 -4.10
N LEU A 46 -11.79 8.64 -2.81
CA LEU A 46 -12.36 9.72 -1.99
C LEU A 46 -11.47 10.98 -1.99
N TYR A 47 -11.03 11.41 -3.18
CA TYR A 47 -10.08 12.52 -3.33
C TYR A 47 -10.54 13.84 -2.70
N ASP A 48 -11.84 14.16 -2.75
CA ASP A 48 -12.43 15.37 -2.14
C ASP A 48 -12.39 15.37 -0.61
N ARG A 49 -12.25 14.19 0.01
CA ARG A 49 -12.19 14.02 1.48
C ARG A 49 -10.76 13.78 1.97
N ARG A 50 -9.78 13.94 1.09
CA ARG A 50 -8.37 13.69 1.41
C ARG A 50 -7.91 14.66 2.50
N VAL A 51 -7.41 14.09 3.59
CA VAL A 51 -6.72 14.82 4.66
C VAL A 51 -5.23 14.48 4.72
N VAL A 52 -4.83 13.37 4.08
CA VAL A 52 -3.41 12.95 3.96
C VAL A 52 -2.97 13.07 2.50
N GLN A 53 -2.02 13.95 2.25
CA GLN A 53 -1.44 14.18 0.95
C GLN A 53 -0.56 13.00 0.52
N THR A 54 -0.54 12.73 -0.79
CA THR A 54 0.28 11.65 -1.34
C THR A 54 1.77 11.82 -0.97
N GLN A 55 2.23 13.07 -0.92
CA GLN A 55 3.61 13.36 -0.55
C GLN A 55 3.93 12.98 0.89
N GLN A 56 3.00 13.18 1.83
CA GLN A 56 3.18 12.76 3.23
C GLN A 56 3.37 11.24 3.34
N GLY A 57 2.60 10.46 2.56
CA GLY A 57 2.78 9.01 2.48
C GLY A 57 4.16 8.59 1.95
N ARG A 58 4.64 9.24 0.88
CA ARG A 58 5.98 8.99 0.33
C ARG A 58 7.09 9.37 1.30
N ASP A 59 6.95 10.50 1.98
CA ASP A 59 7.94 10.98 2.93
C ASP A 59 8.00 10.08 4.16
N LEU A 60 6.85 9.60 4.64
CA LEU A 60 6.79 8.62 5.72
C LEU A 60 7.43 7.28 5.35
N ALA A 61 7.19 6.77 4.14
CA ALA A 61 7.85 5.56 3.66
C ALA A 61 9.38 5.72 3.64
N ARG A 62 9.87 6.86 3.17
CA ARG A 62 11.31 7.19 3.18
C ARG A 62 11.87 7.29 4.59
N GLU A 63 11.16 7.98 5.50
CA GLU A 63 11.53 8.13 6.92
C GLU A 63 11.68 6.76 7.61
N LEU A 64 10.73 5.86 7.37
CA LEU A 64 10.72 4.54 7.99
C LEU A 64 11.61 3.52 7.28
N GLY A 65 12.17 3.86 6.11
CA GLY A 65 12.95 2.93 5.28
C GLY A 65 12.10 1.81 4.67
N ILE A 66 10.82 2.08 4.41
CA ILE A 66 9.92 1.16 3.71
C ILE A 66 10.19 1.27 2.20
N PRO A 67 10.52 0.17 1.51
CA PRO A 67 11.01 0.22 0.12
C PRO A 67 9.95 0.64 -0.90
N GLU A 68 8.67 0.32 -0.66
CA GLU A 68 7.60 0.56 -1.62
C GLU A 68 6.38 1.24 -0.97
N PHE A 69 5.88 2.27 -1.64
CA PHE A 69 4.65 2.98 -1.31
C PHE A 69 3.63 2.87 -2.44
N PHE A 70 2.43 2.39 -2.13
CA PHE A 70 1.32 2.24 -3.06
C PHE A 70 0.16 3.15 -2.70
N LYS A 71 -0.61 3.50 -3.72
CA LYS A 71 -1.90 4.17 -3.60
C LYS A 71 -2.95 3.21 -4.12
N THR A 72 -3.99 2.96 -3.35
CA THR A 72 -5.03 2.02 -3.77
C THR A 72 -6.44 2.54 -3.50
N SER A 73 -7.37 2.01 -4.28
CA SER A 73 -8.79 2.03 -3.96
C SER A 73 -9.28 0.60 -4.02
N ALA A 74 -9.59 0.04 -2.86
CA ALA A 74 -10.25 -1.26 -2.79
C ALA A 74 -11.62 -1.26 -3.48
N LYS A 75 -12.27 -0.09 -3.59
CA LYS A 75 -13.59 0.08 -4.22
C LYS A 75 -13.54 0.03 -5.74
N THR A 76 -12.52 0.66 -6.34
CA THR A 76 -12.39 0.78 -7.80
C THR A 76 -11.34 -0.16 -8.39
N TYR A 77 -10.71 -0.98 -7.54
CA TYR A 77 -9.56 -1.84 -7.87
C TYR A 77 -8.30 -1.10 -8.34
N GLU A 78 -8.30 0.24 -8.31
CA GLU A 78 -7.14 1.04 -8.68
C GLU A 78 -5.94 0.72 -7.77
N GLY A 79 -4.78 0.44 -8.38
CA GLY A 79 -3.53 0.11 -7.71
C GLY A 79 -3.49 -1.26 -7.00
N VAL A 80 -4.60 -2.00 -6.92
CA VAL A 80 -4.67 -3.28 -6.18
C VAL A 80 -3.84 -4.38 -6.88
N LEU A 81 -3.88 -4.45 -8.20
CA LEU A 81 -3.12 -5.45 -8.97
C LEU A 81 -1.62 -5.20 -8.91
N GLU A 82 -1.20 -3.93 -9.05
CA GLU A 82 0.20 -3.53 -8.86
C GLU A 82 0.68 -3.86 -7.44
N LEU A 83 -0.12 -3.54 -6.41
CA LEU A 83 0.18 -3.89 -5.02
C LEU A 83 0.35 -5.41 -4.83
N ALA A 84 -0.42 -6.23 -5.53
CA ALA A 84 -0.32 -7.69 -5.47
C ALA A 84 0.86 -8.25 -6.28
N GLY A 85 1.58 -7.42 -7.04
CA GLY A 85 2.60 -7.88 -7.98
C GLY A 85 2.01 -8.68 -9.16
N MET A 86 0.71 -8.54 -9.41
CA MET A 86 0.04 -9.20 -10.52
C MET A 86 0.17 -8.34 -11.78
N GLN A 87 0.96 -8.80 -12.73
CA GLN A 87 0.85 -8.31 -14.10
C GLN A 87 -0.40 -8.93 -14.73
N LEU A 88 -1.28 -8.09 -15.27
CA LEU A 88 -2.36 -8.55 -16.12
C LEU A 88 -1.73 -9.31 -17.30
N ALA A 89 -1.98 -10.60 -17.39
CA ALA A 89 -1.72 -11.36 -18.60
C ALA A 89 -2.42 -10.63 -19.77
N PRO A 90 -1.75 -10.40 -20.92
CA PRO A 90 -2.38 -9.81 -22.08
C PRO A 90 -3.69 -10.55 -22.39
N VAL A 91 -4.77 -9.78 -22.61
CA VAL A 91 -6.12 -10.33 -22.83
C VAL A 91 -6.13 -11.32 -24.00
N GLU A 92 -5.19 -11.21 -24.94
CA GLU A 92 -4.99 -12.15 -26.04
C GLU A 92 -4.76 -13.60 -25.58
N LEU A 93 -4.20 -13.83 -24.39
CA LEU A 93 -3.95 -15.17 -23.87
C LEU A 93 -5.23 -15.94 -23.52
N TYR A 94 -6.34 -15.23 -23.29
CA TYR A 94 -7.64 -15.84 -23.00
C TYR A 94 -8.51 -16.06 -24.24
N LYS A 95 -8.15 -15.47 -25.38
CA LYS A 95 -8.91 -15.61 -26.64
C LYS A 95 -8.63 -16.93 -27.39
N ASN A 96 -7.54 -17.62 -27.05
CA ASN A 96 -7.07 -18.82 -27.77
C ASN A 96 -7.34 -20.15 -27.06
N LYS A 97 -8.08 -20.16 -25.94
CA LYS A 97 -8.59 -21.41 -25.36
C LYS A 97 -9.97 -21.73 -25.93
N LYS A 98 -10.00 -22.23 -27.17
CA LYS A 98 -11.12 -23.05 -27.69
C LYS A 98 -10.71 -24.52 -27.61
#